data_AF-A0A3R7PHW6-F1
#
_entry.id   AF-A0A3R7PHW6-F1
#
_cell.length_a   1.000
_cell.length_b   1.000
_cell.length_c   1.000
_cell.angle_alpha   90.00
_cell.angle_beta   90.00
_cell.angle_gamma   90.00
#
_symmetry.space_group_name_H-M   'P 1'
#
loop_
_entity.id
_entity.type
_entity.pdbx_description
1 polymer ?
#
loop_
_entity_poly.entity_id
_entity_poly.type
_entity_poly.pdbx_seq_one_letter_code
_entity_poly.pdbx_strand_id
1 'polypeptide(L)'
;MARVRRVTETLDGLTAYKVRIKRLLKASEKVQLILQKGLIYTIPGTCESELESRTSYVITGNVEASKPWTNICHFVKPWKSLSPKMKKGFRLLYQSGCDCPIMSCHFWQSCPKASFFCAWETSTEMDDCQGRHAVCLRGPDGTCGWLG
;
A
#
# COMPACT_ATOMS: atom_id res chain seq x y z
N MET A 1 8.86 2.76 -0.50
CA MET A 1 9.02 3.65 -1.68
C MET A 1 10.23 3.23 -2.49
N ALA A 2 10.03 2.96 -3.78
CA ALA A 2 11.10 2.54 -4.68
C ALA A 2 10.98 3.24 -6.04
N ARG A 3 12.11 3.41 -6.74
CA ARG A 3 12.15 3.90 -8.13
C ARG A 3 12.42 2.74 -9.07
N VAL A 4 11.53 2.55 -10.02
CA VAL A 4 11.67 1.51 -11.05
C VAL A 4 12.76 1.92 -12.02
N ARG A 5 13.68 1.00 -12.31
CA ARG A 5 14.81 1.23 -13.21
C ARG A 5 14.53 0.64 -14.58
N ARG A 6 14.11 -0.62 -14.61
CA ARG A 6 13.75 -1.37 -15.81
C ARG A 6 12.84 -2.53 -15.44
N VAL A 7 12.12 -3.03 -16.43
CA VAL A 7 11.36 -4.27 -16.40
C VAL A 7 12.12 -5.33 -17.18
N THR A 8 12.07 -6.58 -16.72
CA THR A 8 12.69 -7.74 -17.37
C THR A 8 11.80 -8.96 -17.15
N GLU A 9 11.72 -9.83 -18.14
CA GLU A 9 11.11 -11.15 -17.97
C GLU A 9 12.13 -12.12 -17.37
N THR A 10 11.63 -13.05 -16.57
CA THR A 10 12.42 -14.10 -15.93
C THR A 10 12.30 -15.41 -16.70
N LEU A 11 13.23 -16.35 -16.47
CA LEU A 11 13.21 -17.65 -17.16
C LEU A 11 11.96 -18.47 -16.85
N ASP A 12 11.36 -18.25 -15.67
CA ASP A 12 10.11 -18.85 -15.21
C ASP A 12 8.86 -18.08 -15.69
N GLY A 13 9.00 -17.15 -16.65
CA GLY A 13 7.89 -16.44 -17.29
C GLY A 13 7.23 -15.38 -16.41
N LEU A 14 7.89 -14.92 -15.34
CA LEU A 14 7.39 -13.82 -14.50
C LEU A 14 7.93 -12.48 -14.97
N THR A 15 7.15 -11.42 -14.77
CA THR A 15 7.63 -10.04 -14.91
C THR A 15 8.37 -9.61 -13.64
N ALA A 16 9.63 -9.20 -13.78
CA ALA A 16 10.45 -8.69 -12.69
C ALA A 16 10.83 -7.22 -12.89
N TYR A 17 10.53 -6.40 -11.90
CA TYR A 17 10.93 -4.99 -11.84
C TYR A 17 12.22 -4.85 -11.06
N LYS A 18 13.28 -4.37 -11.73
CA LYS A 18 14.48 -3.90 -11.04
C LYS A 18 14.21 -2.53 -10.44
N VAL A 19 14.24 -2.44 -9.12
CA VAL A 19 13.93 -1.22 -8.37
C VAL A 19 15.12 -0.74 -7.55
N ARG A 20 15.24 0.57 -7.38
CA ARG A 20 16.07 1.19 -6.34
C ARG A 20 15.18 1.58 -5.18
N ILE A 21 15.27 0.85 -4.07
CA ILE A 21 14.55 1.18 -2.84
C ILE A 21 15.13 2.48 -2.29
N LYS A 22 14.27 3.49 -2.11
CA LYS A 22 14.67 4.80 -1.56
C LYS A 22 14.37 4.90 -0.06
N ARG A 23 13.27 4.28 0.36
CA ARG A 23 12.84 4.24 1.76
C ARG A 23 12.02 2.98 1.99
N LEU A 24 12.38 2.21 2.99
CA LEU A 24 11.60 1.09 3.50
C LEU A 24 10.68 1.60 4.62
N LEU A 25 9.39 1.29 4.55
CA LEU A 25 8.39 1.81 5.49
C LEU A 25 7.93 0.75 6.48
N LYS A 26 7.74 -0.48 6.01
CA LYS A 26 7.31 -1.63 6.82
C LYS A 26 7.93 -2.89 6.24
N ALA A 27 8.74 -3.59 7.03
CA ALA A 27 9.34 -4.89 6.70
C ALA A 27 10.01 -5.51 7.93
N SER A 28 9.88 -6.83 8.08
CA SER A 28 10.70 -7.59 9.03
C SER A 28 12.15 -7.69 8.53
N GLU A 29 13.11 -7.94 9.42
CA GLU A 29 14.54 -8.06 9.10
C GLU A 29 14.80 -9.02 7.92
N LYS A 30 14.17 -10.21 7.95
CA LYS A 30 14.24 -11.19 6.86
C LYS A 30 13.79 -10.62 5.52
N VAL A 31 12.68 -9.86 5.51
CA VAL A 31 12.19 -9.20 4.30
C VAL A 31 13.14 -8.11 3.83
N GLN A 32 13.78 -7.38 4.75
CA GLN A 32 14.77 -6.37 4.36
C GLN A 32 15.94 -6.99 3.58
N LEU A 33 16.46 -8.14 4.03
CA LEU A 33 17.52 -8.88 3.35
C LEU A 33 17.11 -9.32 1.94
N ILE A 34 15.88 -9.83 1.79
CA ILE A 34 15.35 -10.23 0.47
C ILE A 34 15.26 -9.01 -0.46
N LEU A 35 14.78 -7.87 0.06
CA LEU A 35 14.61 -6.63 -0.69
C LEU A 35 15.93 -5.97 -1.11
N GLN A 36 17.07 -6.31 -0.50
CA GLN A 36 18.39 -5.82 -0.95
C GLN A 36 18.72 -6.23 -2.39
N LYS A 37 18.14 -7.33 -2.88
CA LYS A 37 18.27 -7.75 -4.29
C LYS A 37 17.64 -6.74 -5.27
N GLY A 38 16.75 -5.87 -4.80
CA GLY A 38 16.13 -4.82 -5.61
C GLY A 38 15.24 -5.36 -6.71
N LEU A 39 14.57 -6.50 -6.47
CA LEU A 39 13.64 -7.14 -7.41
C LEU A 39 12.25 -7.23 -6.78
N ILE A 40 11.24 -6.92 -7.58
CA ILE A 40 9.83 -7.09 -7.26
C ILE A 40 9.19 -7.83 -8.43
N TYR A 41 8.38 -8.84 -8.13
CA TYR A 41 7.79 -9.74 -9.11
C TYR A 41 6.29 -9.49 -9.23
N THR A 42 5.76 -9.72 -10.42
CA THR A 42 4.32 -9.81 -10.70
C THR A 42 4.09 -10.96 -11.67
N ILE A 43 2.89 -11.52 -11.63
CA ILE A 43 2.46 -12.56 -12.56
C ILE A 43 1.92 -11.84 -13.80
N PRO A 44 2.45 -12.11 -15.00
CA PRO A 44 1.95 -11.46 -16.21
C PRO A 44 0.53 -11.92 -16.55
N GLY A 45 -0.26 -11.01 -17.13
CA GLY A 45 -1.63 -11.26 -17.58
C GLY A 45 -2.69 -11.45 -16.47
N THR A 46 -2.31 -11.79 -15.24
CA THR A 46 -3.23 -11.95 -14.11
C THR A 46 -2.95 -10.90 -13.04
N CYS A 47 -3.81 -9.89 -12.95
CA CYS A 47 -3.71 -8.84 -11.93
C CYS A 47 -2.34 -8.12 -11.94
N GLU A 48 -1.71 -8.00 -13.12
CA GLU A 48 -0.38 -7.44 -13.28
C GLU A 48 -0.35 -5.96 -12.96
N SER A 49 0.57 -5.54 -12.08
CA SER A 49 0.82 -4.11 -11.87
C SER A 49 1.74 -3.59 -12.96
N GLU A 50 1.26 -2.68 -13.80
CA GLU A 50 2.08 -2.02 -14.82
C GLU A 50 2.88 -0.87 -14.20
N LEU A 51 4.16 -1.12 -13.90
CA LEU A 51 5.06 -0.11 -13.34
C LEU A 51 5.95 0.53 -14.42
N GLU A 52 5.91 1.85 -14.51
CA GLU A 52 6.71 2.61 -15.47
C GLU A 52 8.17 2.76 -15.02
N SER A 53 9.09 2.61 -15.98
CA SER A 53 10.50 2.89 -15.77
C SER A 53 10.74 4.36 -15.45
N ARG A 54 11.72 4.63 -14.56
CA ARG A 54 12.07 5.97 -14.06
C ARG A 54 11.00 6.64 -13.19
N THR A 55 9.87 5.98 -12.92
CA THR A 55 8.86 6.49 -11.97
C THR A 55 9.13 5.98 -10.55
N SER A 56 8.82 6.80 -9.54
CA SER A 56 8.95 6.44 -8.11
C SER A 56 7.57 6.11 -7.56
N TYR A 57 7.43 4.96 -6.94
CA TYR A 57 6.17 4.42 -6.44
C TYR A 57 6.22 4.18 -4.93
N VAL A 58 5.06 4.27 -4.29
CA VAL A 58 4.78 3.44 -3.11
C VAL A 58 4.30 2.11 -3.62
N ILE A 59 4.92 1.05 -3.12
CA ILE A 59 4.63 -0.33 -3.49
C ILE A 59 4.45 -1.06 -2.17
N THR A 60 3.29 -1.66 -1.99
CA THR A 60 3.04 -2.66 -0.94
C THR A 60 2.98 -4.03 -1.58
N GLY A 61 3.14 -5.07 -0.77
CA GLY A 61 3.15 -6.43 -1.28
C GLY A 61 3.43 -7.43 -0.18
N ASN A 62 3.43 -8.70 -0.57
CA ASN A 62 3.76 -9.86 0.24
C ASN A 62 5.11 -10.44 -0.19
N VAL A 63 5.70 -11.26 0.67
CA VAL A 63 6.92 -12.00 0.33
C VAL A 63 6.62 -13.49 0.48
N GLU A 64 6.71 -14.22 -0.62
CA GLU A 64 6.42 -15.65 -0.70
C GLU A 64 7.54 -16.37 -1.43
N ALA A 65 7.94 -17.54 -0.94
CA ALA A 65 9.07 -18.30 -1.48
C ALA A 65 10.35 -17.44 -1.69
N SER A 66 10.61 -16.49 -0.77
CA SER A 66 11.72 -15.53 -0.85
C SER A 66 11.71 -14.58 -2.06
N LYS A 67 10.56 -14.42 -2.71
CA LYS A 67 10.31 -13.44 -3.78
C LYS A 67 9.33 -12.36 -3.27
N PRO A 68 9.65 -11.06 -3.41
CA PRO A 68 8.70 -9.98 -3.14
C PRO A 68 7.70 -9.86 -4.28
N TRP A 69 6.41 -9.95 -3.97
CA TRP A 69 5.32 -9.91 -4.96
C TRP A 69 4.49 -8.65 -4.83
N THR A 70 4.02 -8.15 -5.96
CA THR A 70 3.00 -7.09 -6.03
C THR A 70 2.01 -7.42 -7.15
N ASN A 71 0.80 -6.89 -7.04
CA ASN A 71 -0.27 -7.04 -8.02
C ASN A 71 -1.23 -5.83 -7.91
N ILE A 72 -2.23 -5.73 -8.79
CA ILE A 72 -3.16 -4.59 -8.81
C ILE A 72 -4.01 -4.42 -7.55
N CYS A 73 -4.16 -5.47 -6.73
CA CYS A 73 -4.91 -5.42 -5.47
C CYS A 73 -4.08 -4.78 -4.35
N HIS A 74 -2.76 -4.72 -4.52
CA HIS A 74 -1.87 -4.02 -3.60
C HIS A 74 -1.89 -2.50 -3.85
N PHE A 75 -1.46 -1.75 -2.83
CA PHE A 75 -1.27 -0.31 -2.97
C PHE A 75 0.00 0.00 -3.79
N VAL A 76 -0.18 0.13 -5.10
CA VAL A 76 0.86 0.50 -6.07
C VAL A 76 0.48 1.81 -6.73
N LYS A 77 1.06 2.92 -6.27
CA LYS A 77 0.76 4.26 -6.81
C LYS A 77 2.02 5.11 -6.97
N PRO A 78 2.12 5.92 -8.05
CA PRO A 78 3.20 6.89 -8.18
C PRO A 78 3.27 7.80 -6.95
N TRP A 79 4.46 7.99 -6.38
CA TRP A 79 4.64 8.85 -5.20
C TRP A 79 4.14 10.28 -5.44
N LYS A 80 4.24 10.77 -6.69
CA LYS A 80 3.78 12.10 -7.07
C LYS A 80 2.25 12.25 -6.99
N SER A 81 1.48 11.20 -7.27
CA SER A 81 0.01 11.24 -7.29
C SER A 81 -0.63 11.17 -5.90
N LEU A 82 0.14 10.86 -4.87
CA LEU A 82 -0.36 10.80 -3.50
C LEU A 82 -0.64 12.19 -2.93
N SER A 83 -1.74 12.32 -2.19
CA SER A 83 -2.06 13.55 -1.45
C SER A 83 -0.99 13.87 -0.38
N PRO A 84 -0.92 15.12 0.10
CA PRO A 84 -0.06 15.47 1.23
C PRO A 84 -0.35 14.61 2.48
N LYS A 85 -1.63 14.33 2.76
CA LYS A 85 -2.01 13.51 3.91
C LYS A 85 -1.53 12.07 3.76
N MET A 86 -1.73 11.43 2.61
CA MET A 86 -1.22 10.08 2.35
C MET A 86 0.30 10.00 2.51
N LYS A 87 1.01 11.00 1.97
CA LYS A 87 2.48 11.09 2.12
C LYS A 87 2.88 11.21 3.59
N LYS A 88 2.16 12.00 4.40
CA LYS A 88 2.37 12.09 5.87
C LYS A 88 2.02 10.77 6.56
N GLY A 89 0.92 10.14 6.16
CA GLY A 89 0.46 8.83 6.62
C GLY A 89 1.54 7.77 6.51
N PHE A 90 2.07 7.56 5.29
CA PHE A 90 3.15 6.60 5.04
C PHE A 90 4.44 6.89 5.81
N ARG A 91 4.70 8.16 6.15
CA ARG A 91 5.93 8.55 6.83
C ARG A 91 5.86 8.40 8.34
N LEU A 92 4.68 8.62 8.93
CA LEU A 92 4.55 8.85 10.37
C LEU A 92 3.31 8.21 11.01
N LEU A 93 2.15 8.21 10.34
CA LEU A 93 0.88 7.99 11.03
C LEU A 93 0.32 6.58 10.88
N TYR A 94 0.49 5.95 9.70
CA TYR A 94 -0.14 4.64 9.45
C TYR A 94 0.39 3.53 10.35
N GLN A 95 1.61 3.66 10.89
CA GLN A 95 2.13 2.69 11.87
C GLN A 95 1.33 2.75 13.18
N SER A 96 1.04 3.95 13.68
CA SER A 96 0.28 4.16 14.91
C SER A 96 -1.21 3.84 14.79
N GLY A 97 -1.73 3.70 13.56
CA GLY A 97 -3.12 3.31 13.30
C GLY A 97 -3.29 1.83 12.98
N CYS A 98 -2.23 1.01 13.02
CA CYS A 98 -2.32 -0.41 12.65
C CYS A 98 -3.21 -1.24 13.59
N ASP A 99 -3.47 -0.74 14.80
CA ASP A 99 -4.37 -1.33 15.80
C ASP A 99 -5.83 -0.88 15.65
N CYS A 100 -6.09 0.06 14.74
CA CYS A 100 -7.42 0.51 14.35
C CYS A 100 -7.76 0.02 12.94
N PRO A 101 -8.46 -1.12 12.80
CA PRO A 101 -8.86 -1.64 11.50
C PRO A 101 -9.78 -0.65 10.75
N ILE A 102 -9.68 -0.69 9.42
CA ILE A 102 -10.56 0.05 8.52
C ILE A 102 -11.52 -0.97 7.91
N MET A 103 -12.83 -0.76 8.06
CA MET A 103 -13.86 -1.61 7.47
C MET A 103 -14.39 -0.98 6.19
N SER A 104 -14.22 -1.67 5.06
CA SER A 104 -14.79 -1.23 3.78
C SER A 104 -16.30 -1.36 3.78
N CYS A 105 -16.98 -0.30 3.32
CA CYS A 105 -18.43 -0.27 3.21
C CYS A 105 -18.99 -0.70 1.85
N HIS A 106 -18.14 -1.11 0.90
CA HIS A 106 -18.53 -1.31 -0.49
C HIS A 106 -19.75 -2.23 -0.70
N PHE A 107 -19.95 -3.23 0.16
CA PHE A 107 -21.03 -4.21 0.06
C PHE A 107 -22.16 -4.01 1.10
N TRP A 108 -22.14 -2.92 1.87
CA TRP A 108 -23.10 -2.67 2.94
C TRP A 108 -24.17 -1.67 2.50
N GLN A 109 -25.44 -1.97 2.75
CA GLN A 109 -26.54 -1.00 2.56
C GLN A 109 -26.41 0.20 3.51
N SER A 110 -25.89 -0.04 4.72
CA SER A 110 -25.52 0.99 5.69
C SER A 110 -24.21 0.58 6.34
N CYS A 111 -23.23 1.48 6.37
CA CYS A 111 -21.94 1.25 6.98
C CYS A 111 -22.08 0.88 8.46
N PRO A 112 -21.53 -0.27 8.90
CA PRO A 112 -21.46 -0.58 10.32
C PRO A 112 -20.66 0.48 11.07
N LYS A 113 -21.03 0.74 12.33
CA LYS A 113 -20.32 1.67 13.22
C LYS A 113 -19.96 0.97 14.52
N ALA A 114 -18.69 1.09 14.93
CA ALA A 114 -18.24 0.65 16.24
C ALA A 114 -17.03 1.47 16.70
N SER A 115 -16.69 1.36 17.98
CA SER A 115 -15.57 2.08 18.59
C SER A 115 -14.19 1.49 18.28
N PHE A 116 -14.10 0.30 17.67
CA PHE A 116 -12.83 -0.41 17.46
C PHE A 116 -12.39 -0.47 15.99
N PHE A 117 -13.11 0.18 15.07
CA PHE A 117 -12.72 0.31 13.66
C PHE A 117 -13.20 1.64 13.08
N CYS A 118 -12.60 2.09 11.98
CA CYS A 118 -13.13 3.19 11.19
C CYS A 118 -13.89 2.66 9.96
N ALA A 119 -15.14 3.09 9.78
CA ALA A 119 -15.93 2.75 8.58
C ALA A 119 -15.43 3.56 7.37
N TRP A 120 -15.08 2.90 6.27
CA TRP A 120 -14.64 3.54 5.04
C TRP A 120 -15.83 3.79 4.11
N GLU A 121 -16.59 4.81 4.47
CA GLU A 121 -17.84 5.24 3.84
C GLU A 121 -17.59 5.76 2.42
N THR A 122 -16.50 6.53 2.20
CA THR A 122 -16.20 7.14 0.90
C THR A 122 -15.49 6.20 -0.08
N SER A 123 -15.34 4.92 0.26
CA SER A 123 -14.59 3.93 -0.53
C SER A 123 -15.12 3.70 -1.95
N THR A 124 -16.41 3.95 -2.16
CA THR A 124 -17.10 3.80 -3.45
C THR A 124 -17.30 5.12 -4.18
N GLU A 125 -16.99 6.24 -3.52
CA GLU A 125 -17.14 7.56 -4.09
C GLU A 125 -16.03 7.82 -5.11
N MET A 126 -16.37 8.60 -6.14
CA MET A 126 -15.39 8.97 -7.17
C MET A 126 -14.24 9.80 -6.58
N ASP A 127 -14.52 10.63 -5.58
CA ASP A 127 -13.51 11.32 -4.78
C ASP A 127 -13.51 10.77 -3.35
N ASP A 128 -12.77 9.67 -3.16
CA ASP A 128 -12.61 9.01 -1.87
C ASP A 128 -11.89 9.91 -0.84
N CYS A 129 -12.67 10.74 -0.14
CA CYS A 129 -12.15 11.71 0.81
C CYS A 129 -11.40 11.04 1.97
N GLN A 130 -11.92 9.94 2.54
CA GLN A 130 -11.28 9.26 3.65
C GLN A 130 -9.95 8.63 3.24
N GLY A 131 -9.89 7.91 2.11
CA GLY A 131 -8.63 7.30 1.66
C GLY A 131 -7.58 8.32 1.18
N ARG A 132 -8.00 9.49 0.70
CA ARG A 132 -7.10 10.55 0.23
C ARG A 132 -6.68 11.52 1.34
N HIS A 133 -7.54 11.82 2.31
CA HIS A 133 -7.35 12.95 3.23
C HIS A 133 -7.45 12.59 4.70
N ALA A 134 -7.84 11.36 5.06
CA ALA A 134 -7.94 10.96 6.46
C ALA A 134 -6.95 9.84 6.83
N VAL A 135 -6.79 9.64 8.14
CA VAL A 135 -6.11 8.49 8.74
C VAL A 135 -6.97 7.95 9.87
N CYS A 136 -7.08 6.63 10.00
CA CYS A 136 -7.76 6.00 11.14
C CYS A 136 -6.76 5.81 12.27
N LEU A 137 -7.05 6.35 13.46
CA LEU A 137 -6.16 6.32 14.62
C LEU A 137 -6.96 6.06 15.90
N ARG A 138 -6.28 5.51 16.92
CA ARG A 138 -6.84 5.40 18.27
C ARG A 138 -6.78 6.76 18.98
N GLY A 139 -7.93 7.20 19.48
CA GLY A 139 -8.08 8.38 20.30
C GLY A 139 -7.69 8.14 21.77
N PRO A 140 -7.57 9.21 22.57
CA PRO A 140 -7.25 9.11 24.00
C PRO A 140 -8.30 8.35 24.82
N ASP A 141 -9.54 8.34 24.36
CA ASP A 141 -10.68 7.59 24.92
C ASP A 141 -10.64 6.09 24.56
N GLY A 142 -9.62 5.66 23.82
CA GLY A 142 -9.44 4.28 23.38
C GLY A 142 -10.22 3.91 22.11
N THR A 143 -11.00 4.83 21.52
CA THR A 143 -11.82 4.56 20.34
C THR A 143 -11.05 4.83 19.04
N CYS A 144 -11.38 4.10 17.97
CA CYS A 144 -10.82 4.32 16.65
C CYS A 144 -11.68 5.34 15.89
N GLY A 145 -11.03 6.37 15.33
CA GLY A 145 -11.71 7.43 14.60
C GLY A 145 -10.90 7.97 13.43
N TRP A 146 -11.61 8.58 12.46
CA TRP A 146 -10.99 9.25 11.33
C TRP A 146 -10.44 10.62 11.73
N LEU A 147 -9.19 10.89 11.34
CA LEU A 147 -8.50 12.17 11.49
C LEU A 147 -8.14 12.76 10.11
N GLY A 148 -8.88 13.78 9.69
CA GLY A 148 -8.60 14.61 8.49
C GLY A 148 -7.35 15.44 8.60
#